data_AF-A0AAJ6A6E6-F1
#
_entry.id   AF-A0AAJ6A6E6-F1
#
_cell.length_a   1.000
_cell.length_b   1.000
_cell.length_c   1.000
_cell.angle_alpha   90.00
_cell.angle_beta   90.00
_cell.angle_gamma   90.00
#
_symmetry.space_group_name_H-M   'P 1'
#
loop_
_entity.id
_entity.type
_entity.pdbx_description
1 polymer ?
#
loop_
_entity_poly.entity_id
_entity_poly.type
_entity_poly.pdbx_seq_one_letter_code
_entity_poly.pdbx_strand_id
1 'polypeptide(L)' 'MAMAQKEILVVNSCDGELDRFLERLRAAGEITVVHRGEQFVVELRQDQITQAAREFLSKGGPSTE' A
#
# COMPACT_ATOMS: atom_id res chain seq x y z
N MET A 1 15.84 16.72 -5.74
CA MET A 1 15.20 15.92 -4.67
C MET A 1 14.98 14.53 -5.24
N ALA A 2 15.62 13.50 -4.70
CA ALA A 2 15.44 12.14 -5.20
C ALA A 2 14.04 11.67 -4.82
N MET A 3 13.21 11.34 -5.81
CA MET A 3 11.93 10.67 -5.57
C MET A 3 12.24 9.30 -4.96
N ALA A 4 11.84 9.07 -3.70
CA ALA A 4 11.95 7.76 -3.09
C ALA A 4 11.21 6.74 -3.96
N GLN A 5 11.94 5.80 -4.55
CA GLN A 5 11.36 4.77 -5.37
C GLN A 5 10.56 3.84 -4.44
N LYS A 6 9.23 3.90 -4.54
CA LYS A 6 8.35 2.99 -3.81
C LYS A 6 8.52 1.60 -4.42
N GLU A 7 9.08 0.67 -3.67
CA GLU A 7 9.06 -0.74 -4.04
C GLU A 7 7.63 -1.28 -3.84
N ILE A 8 7.09 -1.95 -4.86
CA ILE A 8 5.77 -2.57 -4.81
C ILE A 8 5.96 -4.07 -4.66
N LEU A 9 5.61 -4.60 -3.49
CA LEU A 9 5.56 -6.03 -3.25
C LEU A 9 4.15 -6.56 -3.57
N VAL A 10 4.06 -7.46 -4.54
CA VAL A 10 2.80 -8.15 -4.86
C VAL A 10 2.74 -9.46 -4.08
N VAL A 11 1.83 -9.52 -3.10
CA VAL A 11 1.60 -10.72 -2.29
C VAL A 11 0.58 -11.59 -3.02
N ASN A 12 0.98 -12.81 -3.39
CA ASN A 12 0.09 -13.82 -3.95
C ASN A 12 -0.34 -14.79 -2.84
N SER A 13 -1.46 -15.51 -3.04
CA SER A 13 -2.06 -16.42 -2.05
C SER A 13 -1.15 -17.57 -1.56
N CYS A 14 0.04 -17.74 -2.13
CA CYS A 14 1.04 -18.69 -1.65
C CYS A 14 1.87 -18.19 -0.47
N ASP A 15 1.86 -16.88 -0.17
CA ASP A 15 2.55 -16.30 0.98
C ASP A 15 1.66 -16.28 2.23
N GLY A 16 1.40 -17.47 2.77
CA GLY A 16 0.45 -17.65 3.88
C GLY A 16 0.83 -16.93 5.19
N GLU A 17 2.10 -16.59 5.38
CA GLU A 17 2.54 -15.81 6.54
C GLU A 17 2.23 -14.31 6.38
N LEU A 18 2.50 -13.75 5.21
CA LEU A 18 2.15 -12.36 4.88
C LEU A 18 0.64 -12.15 4.87
N ASP A 19 -0.12 -13.11 4.33
CA ASP A 19 -1.58 -13.03 4.31
C ASP A 19 -2.15 -12.96 5.73
N ARG A 20 -1.71 -13.86 6.61
CA ARG A 20 -2.10 -13.84 8.04
C ARG A 20 -1.66 -12.57 8.76
N PHE A 21 -0.48 -12.04 8.44
CA PHE A 21 -0.01 -10.77 8.99
C PHE A 21 -0.93 -9.61 8.56
N LEU A 22 -1.27 -9.54 7.27
CA LEU A 22 -2.17 -8.53 6.74
C LEU A 22 -3.58 -8.65 7.31
N GLU A 23 -4.09 -9.86 7.51
CA GLU A 23 -5.38 -10.10 8.19
C GLU A 23 -5.37 -9.58 9.63
N ARG A 24 -4.31 -9.90 10.40
CA ARG A 24 -4.16 -9.39 11.76
C ARG A 24 -4.08 -7.87 11.78
N LEU A 25 -3.33 -7.29 10.86
CA LEU A 25 -3.18 -5.85 10.74
C LEU A 25 -4.51 -5.17 10.36
N ARG A 26 -5.31 -5.77 9.47
CA ARG A 26 -6.66 -5.29 9.15
C ARG A 26 -7.58 -5.31 10.37
N ALA A 27 -7.50 -6.35 11.19
CA ALA A 27 -8.33 -6.47 12.40
C ALA A 27 -7.90 -5.49 13.51
N ALA A 28 -6.60 -5.27 13.66
CA ALA A 28 -6.04 -4.40 14.71
C ALA A 28 -6.00 -2.91 14.32
N GLY A 29 -5.96 -2.59 13.03
CA GLY A 29 -5.78 -1.23 12.50
C GLY A 29 -4.33 -0.75 12.54
N GLU A 30 -3.61 -1.08 13.61
CA GLU A 30 -2.18 -0.78 13.81
C GLU A 30 -1.51 -1.93 14.55
N ILE A 31 -0.29 -2.31 14.14
CA ILE A 31 0.52 -3.31 14.84
C ILE A 31 1.94 -2.79 15.01
N THR A 32 2.49 -2.99 16.20
CA THR A 32 3.92 -2.84 16.47
C THR A 32 4.64 -4.15 16.17
N VAL A 33 5.65 -4.11 15.29
CA VAL A 33 6.51 -5.24 14.93
C VAL A 33 7.89 -5.01 15.53
N VAL A 34 8.42 -6.01 16.25
CA VAL A 34 9.80 -5.97 16.76
C VAL A 34 10.63 -6.97 15.97
N HIS A 35 11.67 -6.49 15.29
CA HIS A 35 12.55 -7.34 14.50
C HIS A 35 14.01 -6.90 14.70
N ARG A 36 14.87 -7.86 15.10
CA ARG A 36 16.31 -7.63 15.38
C ARG A 36 16.62 -6.49 16.35
N GLY A 37 15.74 -6.26 17.32
CA GLY A 37 15.88 -5.21 18.32
C GLY A 37 15.35 -3.84 17.88
N GLU A 38 14.84 -3.74 16.65
CA GLU A 38 14.20 -2.54 16.12
C GLU A 38 12.67 -2.67 16.21
N GLN A 39 12.00 -1.57 16.51
CA GLN A 39 10.55 -1.50 16.63
C GLN A 39 9.98 -0.70 15.46
N PHE A 40 9.01 -1.29 14.78
CA PHE A 40 8.31 -0.72 13.64
C PHE A 40 6.84 -0.59 13.98
N VAL A 41 6.24 0.56 13.66
CA VAL A 41 4.78 0.71 13.67
C VAL A 41 4.30 0.50 12.25
N VAL A 42 3.39 -0.45 12.07
CA VAL A 42 2.81 -0.80 10.78
C VAL A 42 1.33 -0.45 10.83
N GLU A 43 0.88 0.36 9.88
CA GLU A 43 -0.51 0.78 9.71
C GLU A 43 -0.95 0.51 8.27
N LEU A 44 -2.24 0.23 8.09
CA LEU A 44 -2.82 0.13 6.74
C LEU A 44 -3.24 1.50 6.26
N ARG A 45 -2.60 1.97 5.20
CA ARG A 45 -3.10 3.07 4.39
C ARG A 45 -3.53 2.54 3.06
N GLN A 46 -4.83 2.66 2.76
CA GLN A 46 -5.30 2.45 1.41
C GLN A 46 -4.65 3.51 0.53
N ASP A 47 -3.89 3.06 -0.47
CA ASP A 47 -3.48 3.92 -1.57
C ASP A 47 -4.74 4.27 -2.35
N GLN A 48 -5.38 5.37 -1.94
CA GLN A 48 -6.40 5.98 -2.75
C GLN A 48 -5.68 6.58 -3.94
N ILE A 49 -5.55 5.84 -5.03
CA ILE A 49 -5.72 6.47 -6.34
C ILE A 49 -7.06 7.18 -6.22
N THR A 50 -6.99 8.49 -5.94
CA THR A 50 -8.15 9.30 -5.67
C THR A 50 -9.14 9.06 -6.79
N GLN A 51 -10.44 9.02 -6.48
CA GLN A 51 -11.48 8.92 -7.50
C GLN A 51 -11.21 9.94 -8.64
N ALA A 52 -10.69 11.12 -8.30
CA ALA A 52 -10.21 12.14 -9.23
C ALA A 52 -9.08 11.67 -10.18
N ALA A 53 -8.07 10.93 -9.70
CA ALA A 53 -7.02 10.38 -10.56
C ALA A 53 -7.56 9.24 -11.46
N ARG A 54 -8.51 8.43 -10.97
CA ARG A 54 -9.20 7.43 -11.80
C ARG A 54 -10.08 8.09 -12.86
N GLU A 55 -10.79 9.15 -12.51
CA GLU A 55 -11.62 9.95 -13.43
C GLU A 55 -10.77 10.70 -14.47
N PHE A 56 -9.61 11.22 -14.08
CA PHE A 56 -8.67 11.85 -14.99
C PHE A 56 -8.11 10.85 -16.01
N LEU A 57 -7.76 9.63 -15.59
CA LEU A 57 -7.28 8.58 -16.48
C LEU A 57 -8.38 8.02 -17.39
N SER A 58 -9.63 7.97 -16.92
CA SER A 58 -10.77 7.43 -17.69
C SER A 58 -11.35 8.42 -18.70
N LYS A 59 -11.11 9.73 -18.55
CA LYS A 59 -11.55 10.75 -19.51
C LYS A 59 -10.64 10.90 -20.75
N GLY A 60 -9.53 10.18 -20.81
CA GLY A 60 -8.49 10.41 -21.83
C GLY A 60 -7.78 11.73 -21.56
N GLY A 61 -6.47 11.80 -21.80
CA GLY A 61 -5.70 13.04 -21.62
C GLY A 61 -6.28 14.23 -22.38
N PRO A 62 -5.78 15.45 -22.12
CA PRO A 62 -6.34 16.68 -22.68
C PRO A 62 -6.53 16.54 -24.19
N SER A 63 -7.75 16.79 -24.66
CA SER A 63 -7.99 17.05 -26.07
C SER A 63 -7.04 18.18 -26.47
N THR A 64 -6.01 17.85 -27.24
CA THR A 64 -5.24 18.82 -27.99
C THR A 64 -6.21 19.43 -28.99
N GLU A 65 -6.82 20.55 -28.62
CA GLU A 65 -7.32 21.55 -29.57
C GLU A 65 -6.24 22.61 -29.81
#